data_AF-A0A3M1XHH3-F1
#
_entry.id   AF-A0A3M1XHH3-F1
#
_cell.length_a   1.000
_cell.length_b   1.000
_cell.length_c   1.000
_cell.angle_alpha   90.00
_cell.angle_beta   90.00
_cell.angle_gamma   90.00
#
_symmetry.space_group_name_H-M   'P 1'
#
loop_
_entity.id
_entity.type
_entity.pdbx_description
1 polymer ?
#
loop_
_entity_poly.entity_id
_entity_poly.type
_entity_poly.pdbx_seq_one_letter_code
_entity_poly.pdbx_strand_id
1 'polypeptide(L)'
;MWAKRYMCVLGLVGLLLACTNPFSVRSAQPPRASNQPQDTNRLQTDPDSLFKKLQLAFQTRNINFYRECLADSNQVGRDFRFIPEQNERDRLRGWTLQDEFTYFSNLINQ
;
A
#
# COMPACT_ATOMS: atom_id res chain seq x y z
N MET A 1 57.71 -4.91 31.00
CA MET A 1 56.32 -5.30 31.34
C MET A 1 55.33 -4.13 31.47
N TRP A 2 55.73 -2.86 31.27
CA TRP A 2 54.84 -1.71 31.44
C TRP A 2 53.99 -1.37 30.19
N ALA A 3 54.52 -1.58 28.98
CA ALA A 3 53.85 -1.25 27.71
C ALA A 3 52.52 -2.01 27.48
N LYS A 4 52.41 -3.26 27.92
CA LYS A 4 51.17 -4.07 27.75
C LYS A 4 50.01 -3.56 28.62
N ARG A 5 50.30 -2.93 29.77
CA ARG A 5 49.27 -2.37 30.66
C ARG A 5 48.64 -1.10 30.08
N TYR A 6 49.45 -0.22 29.50
CA TYR A 6 48.94 1.01 28.87
C TYR A 6 48.19 0.73 27.56
N MET A 7 48.56 -0.32 26.83
CA MET A 7 47.88 -0.73 25.60
C MET A 7 46.42 -1.16 25.85
N CYS A 8 46.15 -1.87 26.96
CA CYS A 8 44.79 -2.24 27.34
C CYS A 8 43.96 -1.01 27.78
N VAL A 9 44.57 -0.07 28.49
CA VAL A 9 43.89 1.16 28.95
C VAL A 9 43.55 2.07 27.77
N LEU A 10 44.47 2.24 26.81
CA LEU A 10 44.23 3.00 25.58
C LEU A 10 43.14 2.36 24.70
N GLY A 11 43.11 1.02 24.61
CA GLY A 11 42.06 0.31 23.89
C GLY A 11 40.67 0.48 24.51
N LEU A 12 40.58 0.50 25.85
CA LEU A 12 39.31 0.68 26.56
C LEU A 12 38.75 2.11 26.41
N VAL A 13 39.63 3.12 26.44
CA VAL A 13 39.25 4.53 26.24
C VAL A 13 38.74 4.78 24.81
N GLY A 14 39.35 4.14 23.81
CA GLY A 14 38.87 4.22 22.42
C GLY A 14 37.47 3.61 22.23
N LEU A 15 37.15 2.54 22.97
CA LEU A 15 35.86 1.86 22.87
C LEU A 15 34.71 2.66 23.51
N LEU A 16 35.01 3.45 24.54
CA LEU A 16 34.04 4.35 25.19
C LEU A 16 33.73 5.60 24.35
N LEU A 17 34.67 6.06 23.52
CA LEU A 17 34.47 7.22 22.63
C LEU A 17 33.77 6.88 21.30
N ALA A 18 33.73 5.59 20.93
CA ALA A 18 33.05 5.12 19.71
C ALA A 18 31.52 4.96 19.88
N CYS A 19 31.01 5.03 21.11
CA CYS A 19 29.58 5.01 21.39
C CYS A 19 28.94 6.36 21.02
N THR A 20 28.63 6.54 19.75
CA THR A 20 27.67 7.56 19.32
C THR A 20 26.31 7.26 19.94
N ASN A 21 25.68 8.30 20.47
CA ASN A 21 24.48 8.24 21.31
C ASN A 21 23.42 7.24 20.77
N PRO A 22 23.15 6.10 21.45
CA PRO A 22 22.17 5.11 21.00
C PRO A 22 20.72 5.62 21.09
N PHE A 23 20.51 6.76 21.75
CA PHE A 23 19.24 7.48 21.83
C PHE A 23 19.21 8.70 20.90
N SER A 24 20.08 8.76 19.89
CA SER A 24 19.93 9.75 18.82
C SER A 24 18.58 9.54 18.14
N VAL A 25 17.63 10.40 18.47
CA VAL A 25 16.32 10.44 17.85
C VAL A 25 16.55 10.81 16.39
N ARG A 26 16.15 9.93 15.47
CA ARG A 26 16.11 10.27 14.05
C ARG A 26 15.35 11.58 13.90
N SER A 27 15.92 12.53 13.15
CA SER A 27 15.19 13.71 12.74
C SER A 27 13.92 13.27 12.01
N ALA A 28 12.78 13.87 12.37
CA ALA A 28 11.52 13.58 11.71
C ALA A 28 11.69 13.86 10.21
N GLN A 29 11.57 12.81 9.39
CA GLN A 29 11.49 12.98 7.95
C GLN A 29 10.22 13.80 7.69
N PRO A 30 10.29 14.99 7.06
CA PRO A 30 9.08 15.72 6.71
C PRO A 30 8.22 14.79 5.82
N PRO A 31 6.88 14.82 5.97
CA PRO A 31 6.02 14.10 5.04
C PRO A 31 6.42 14.56 3.65
N ARG A 32 6.77 13.63 2.77
CA ARG A 32 6.93 13.96 1.36
C ARG A 32 5.56 14.50 0.95
N ALA A 33 5.45 15.82 0.80
CA ALA A 33 4.36 16.45 0.10
C ALA A 33 4.49 16.01 -1.36
N SER A 34 4.03 14.79 -1.63
CA SER A 34 3.88 14.30 -2.97
C SER A 34 2.69 15.04 -3.56
N ASN A 35 2.95 16.24 -4.08
CA ASN A 35 2.16 16.82 -5.16
C ASN A 35 2.34 16.01 -6.47
N GLN A 36 3.10 14.91 -6.43
CA GLN A 36 3.06 13.87 -7.43
C GLN A 36 1.82 13.00 -7.23
N PRO A 37 1.03 12.73 -8.29
CA PRO A 37 0.03 11.68 -8.25
C PRO A 37 0.71 10.43 -7.72
N GLN A 38 0.23 9.89 -6.59
CA GLN A 38 0.66 8.56 -6.17
C GLN A 38 0.46 7.66 -7.38
N ASP A 39 1.54 7.01 -7.78
CA ASP A 39 1.61 6.04 -8.87
C ASP A 39 0.40 5.10 -8.77
N THR A 40 -0.68 5.42 -9.50
CA THR A 40 -1.97 4.73 -9.35
C THR A 40 -1.89 3.31 -9.88
N ASN A 41 -0.80 2.99 -10.58
CA ASN A 41 -0.53 1.72 -11.23
C ASN A 41 -0.05 0.61 -10.27
N ARG A 42 0.10 0.89 -8.97
CA ARG A 42 0.37 -0.14 -7.96
C ARG A 42 -0.93 -0.52 -7.24
N LEU A 43 -1.16 -1.83 -7.14
CA LEU A 43 -2.23 -2.40 -6.32
C LEU A 43 -2.19 -1.72 -4.94
N GLN A 44 -3.30 -1.11 -4.54
CA GLN A 44 -3.40 -0.41 -3.26
C GLN A 44 -3.30 -1.46 -2.16
N THR A 45 -2.14 -1.60 -1.53
CA THR A 45 -1.91 -2.58 -0.44
C THR A 45 -2.46 -2.11 0.90
N ASP A 46 -2.80 -0.83 1.00
CA ASP A 46 -3.35 -0.20 2.19
C ASP A 46 -4.86 0.04 2.05
N PRO A 47 -5.69 -0.36 3.03
CA PRO A 47 -7.14 -0.25 2.92
C PRO A 47 -7.63 1.20 2.80
N ASP A 48 -7.03 2.16 3.49
CA ASP A 48 -7.44 3.56 3.41
C ASP A 48 -7.20 4.13 2.02
N SER A 49 -6.08 3.75 1.39
CA SER A 49 -5.76 4.13 0.03
C SER A 49 -6.78 3.58 -0.98
N LEU A 50 -7.19 2.31 -0.82
CA LEU A 50 -8.19 1.68 -1.67
C LEU A 50 -9.56 2.38 -1.58
N PHE A 51 -10.03 2.72 -0.37
CA PHE A 51 -11.29 3.45 -0.20
C PHE A 51 -11.24 4.86 -0.81
N LYS A 52 -10.11 5.57 -0.67
CA LYS A 52 -9.92 6.87 -1.32
C LYS A 52 -9.98 6.75 -2.84
N LYS A 53 -9.35 5.74 -3.42
CA LYS A 53 -9.39 5.50 -4.87
C LYS A 53 -10.79 5.11 -5.35
N LEU A 54 -11.53 4.31 -4.58
CA LEU A 54 -12.92 3.98 -4.87
C LEU A 54 -13.80 5.24 -4.85
N GLN A 55 -13.66 6.09 -3.84
CA GLN A 55 -14.36 7.38 -3.78
C GLN A 55 -14.02 8.27 -4.99
N LEU A 56 -12.75 8.32 -5.37
CA LEU A 56 -12.30 9.05 -6.55
C LEU A 56 -12.93 8.50 -7.84
N ALA A 57 -13.09 7.18 -7.96
CA ALA A 57 -13.74 6.55 -9.11
C ALA A 57 -15.19 7.03 -9.30
N PHE A 58 -15.95 7.17 -8.21
CA PHE A 58 -17.30 7.73 -8.25
C PHE A 58 -17.30 9.23 -8.55
N GLN A 59 -16.45 10.01 -7.89
CA GLN A 59 -16.39 11.47 -8.07
C GLN A 59 -15.98 11.88 -9.48
N THR A 60 -15.00 11.18 -10.05
CA THR A 60 -14.47 11.48 -11.40
C THR A 60 -15.22 10.74 -12.50
N ARG A 61 -16.16 9.85 -12.14
CA ARG A 61 -16.87 8.96 -13.07
C ARG A 61 -15.90 8.20 -13.99
N ASN A 62 -14.78 7.75 -13.43
CA ASN A 62 -13.73 7.08 -14.18
C ASN A 62 -13.67 5.59 -13.81
N ILE A 63 -14.08 4.75 -14.75
CA ILE A 63 -14.08 3.29 -14.60
C ILE A 63 -12.68 2.70 -14.39
N ASN A 64 -11.62 3.37 -14.87
CA ASN A 64 -10.26 2.85 -14.74
C ASN A 64 -9.83 2.82 -13.26
N PHE A 65 -10.19 3.84 -12.48
CA PHE A 65 -9.91 3.84 -11.05
C PHE A 65 -10.66 2.74 -10.30
N TYR A 66 -11.87 2.41 -10.74
CA TYR A 66 -12.59 1.27 -10.19
C TYR A 66 -11.91 -0.06 -10.51
N ARG A 67 -11.47 -0.26 -11.77
CA ARG A 67 -10.73 -1.46 -12.19
C ARG A 67 -9.46 -1.65 -11.37
N GLU A 68 -8.73 -0.58 -11.09
CA GLU A 68 -7.51 -0.62 -10.25
C GLU A 68 -7.78 -0.99 -8.78
N CYS A 69 -9.03 -0.86 -8.31
CA CYS A 69 -9.41 -1.31 -6.96
C CYS A 69 -9.63 -2.82 -6.89
N LEU A 70 -9.83 -3.49 -8.04
CA LEU A 70 -9.97 -4.94 -8.10
C LEU A 70 -8.60 -5.61 -8.12
N ALA A 71 -8.52 -6.79 -7.51
CA ALA A 71 -7.31 -7.60 -7.55
C ALA A 71 -6.99 -8.05 -8.98
N ASP A 72 -5.73 -7.93 -9.39
CA ASP A 72 -5.25 -8.49 -10.65
C ASP A 72 -5.16 -10.02 -10.53
N SER A 73 -6.01 -10.73 -11.27
CA SER A 73 -6.07 -12.19 -11.27
C SER A 73 -4.73 -12.83 -11.63
N ASN A 74 -3.90 -12.18 -12.46
CA ASN A 74 -2.57 -12.68 -12.83
C ASN A 74 -1.58 -12.61 -11.67
N GLN A 75 -1.71 -11.59 -10.81
CA GLN A 75 -0.82 -11.40 -9.66
C GLN A 75 -1.25 -12.22 -8.45
N VAL A 76 -2.57 -12.40 -8.26
CA VAL A 76 -3.13 -13.11 -7.10
C VAL A 76 -3.32 -14.61 -7.38
N GLY A 77 -3.25 -15.04 -8.64
CA GLY A 77 -3.47 -16.42 -9.04
C GLY A 77 -4.90 -16.90 -8.79
N ARG A 78 -5.86 -15.98 -8.78
CA ARG A 78 -7.30 -16.26 -8.59
C ARG A 78 -8.14 -15.47 -9.57
N ASP A 79 -9.09 -16.17 -10.17
CA ASP A 79 -10.07 -15.54 -11.05
C ASP A 79 -11.07 -14.69 -10.26
N PHE A 80 -11.55 -13.63 -10.89
CA PHE A 80 -12.66 -12.84 -10.37
C PHE A 80 -13.88 -13.74 -10.15
N ARG A 81 -14.48 -13.65 -8.97
CA ARG A 81 -15.73 -14.31 -8.64
C ARG A 81 -16.62 -13.35 -7.88
N PHE A 82 -17.77 -13.05 -8.46
CA PHE A 82 -18.82 -12.31 -7.77
C PHE A 82 -19.56 -13.22 -6.78
N ILE A 83 -19.80 -12.70 -5.57
CA ILE A 83 -20.54 -13.40 -4.52
C ILE A 83 -21.84 -12.62 -4.28
N PRO A 84 -22.98 -13.08 -4.85
CA PRO A 84 -24.25 -12.40 -4.65
C PRO A 84 -24.80 -12.64 -3.24
N GLU A 85 -25.56 -11.65 -2.76
CA GLU A 85 -26.45 -11.78 -1.60
C GLU A 85 -27.48 -12.89 -1.82
N GLN A 86 -27.98 -13.50 -0.74
CA GLN A 86 -28.89 -14.66 -0.83
C GLN A 86 -30.10 -14.42 -1.74
N ASN A 87 -30.69 -13.22 -1.65
CA ASN A 87 -31.92 -12.86 -2.37
C ASN A 87 -31.69 -12.60 -3.87
N GLU A 88 -30.46 -12.35 -4.29
CA GLU A 88 -30.09 -11.98 -5.67
C GLU A 88 -29.28 -13.09 -6.37
N ARG A 89 -29.10 -14.24 -5.70
CA ARG A 89 -28.23 -15.32 -6.16
C ARG A 89 -28.61 -15.86 -7.53
N ASP A 90 -29.89 -16.00 -7.82
CA ASP A 90 -30.36 -16.54 -9.10
C ASP A 90 -30.24 -15.51 -10.22
N ARG A 91 -30.47 -14.22 -9.93
CA ARG A 91 -30.38 -13.14 -10.93
C ARG A 91 -28.94 -12.84 -11.33
N LEU A 92 -28.02 -12.88 -10.36
CA LEU A 92 -26.61 -12.57 -10.54
C LEU A 92 -25.75 -13.83 -10.66
N ARG A 93 -26.37 -14.97 -11.00
CA ARG A 93 -25.66 -16.23 -11.18
C ARG A 93 -24.76 -16.15 -12.40
N GLY A 94 -23.47 -16.41 -12.21
CA GLY A 94 -22.49 -16.39 -13.30
C GLY A 94 -22.05 -14.98 -13.70
N TRP A 95 -22.30 -13.98 -12.86
CA TRP A 95 -21.83 -12.61 -13.06
C TRP A 95 -20.32 -12.55 -13.31
N THR A 96 -19.94 -12.03 -14.47
CA THR A 96 -18.54 -11.96 -14.92
C THR A 96 -17.90 -10.62 -14.57
N LEU A 97 -16.57 -10.54 -14.68
CA LEU A 97 -15.84 -9.28 -14.50
C LEU A 97 -16.28 -8.21 -15.53
N GLN A 98 -16.67 -8.63 -16.73
CA GLN A 98 -17.14 -7.73 -17.76
C GLN A 98 -18.52 -7.15 -17.40
N ASP A 99 -19.41 -7.97 -16.83
CA ASP A 99 -20.72 -7.52 -16.35
C ASP A 99 -20.58 -6.50 -15.22
N GLU A 100 -19.62 -6.73 -14.33
CA GLU A 100 -19.27 -5.81 -13.24
C GLU A 100 -18.85 -4.43 -13.77
N PHE A 101 -18.00 -4.40 -14.80
CA PHE A 101 -17.59 -3.14 -15.43
C PHE A 101 -18.74 -2.44 -16.15
N THR A 102 -19.59 -3.19 -16.85
CA THR A 102 -20.79 -2.63 -17.48
C THR A 102 -21.74 -2.04 -16.43
N TYR A 103 -21.97 -2.75 -15.33
CA TYR A 103 -22.80 -2.29 -14.22
C TYR A 103 -22.25 -1.00 -13.62
N PHE A 104 -20.96 -0.98 -13.28
CA PHE A 104 -20.32 0.22 -12.71
C PHE A 104 -20.39 1.40 -13.68
N SER A 105 -20.15 1.16 -14.97
CA SER A 105 -20.27 2.18 -16.01
C SER A 105 -21.69 2.75 -16.10
N ASN A 106 -22.72 1.92 -15.96
CA ASN A 106 -24.10 2.37 -15.96
C ASN A 106 -24.42 3.16 -14.68
N LEU A 107 -23.95 2.69 -13.53
CA LEU A 107 -24.17 3.30 -12.22
C LEU A 107 -23.62 4.74 -12.13
N ILE A 108 -22.42 5.00 -12.66
CA ILE A 108 -21.78 6.33 -12.61
C ILE A 108 -22.31 7.32 -13.64
N ASN A 109 -23.04 6.83 -14.66
CA ASN A 109 -23.61 7.62 -15.75
C ASN A 109 -25.10 7.93 -15.55
N GLN A 110 -25.75 7.31 -14.56
CA GLN A 110 -27.08 7.69 -14.08
C GLN A 110 -27.04 9.02 -13.32
#